data_AF-A0A832TXQ6-F1
#
_entry.id   AF-A0A832TXQ6-F1
#
_cell.length_a   1.000
_cell.length_b   1.000
_cell.length_c   1.000
_cell.angle_alpha   90.00
_cell.angle_beta   90.00
_cell.angle_gamma   90.00
#
_symmetry.space_group_name_H-M   'P 1'
#
loop_
_entity.id
_entity.type
_entity.pdbx_description
1 polymer ?
#
loop_
_entity_poly.entity_id
_entity_poly.type
_entity_poly.pdbx_seq_one_letter_code
_entity_poly.pdbx_strand_id
1 'polypeptide(L)'
;MKEGWAVRVQKFEGENRRQELIAGDTLDRTLRPRAEGSDLLIPVTGSPPGTERALFEEIQAPPPLPRHEQVGGIVIMQENDVSGAEEILKRRPSTHTVLYSDGAVEGEFRTKSFTTLAGVPTTRTTISEYGHRLTIDLSQAYFSSRLATERQRIRSAVQEGEVICDMFCGVGPFPIALAERASWILACDKNPSAIHLLRENLLTNHT
;
A
#
# COMPACT_ATOMS: atom_id res chain seq x y z
N MET A 1 -12.74 11.40 -28.57
CA MET A 1 -12.12 10.55 -29.62
C MET A 1 -10.93 11.29 -30.17
N LYS A 2 -9.78 10.63 -30.26
CA LYS A 2 -8.53 11.18 -30.80
C LYS A 2 -8.10 10.37 -32.00
N GLU A 3 -7.64 11.05 -33.04
CA GLU A 3 -7.17 10.40 -34.25
C GLU A 3 -5.70 9.96 -34.08
N GLY A 4 -5.44 8.67 -34.31
CA GLY A 4 -4.12 8.05 -34.16
C GLY A 4 -3.80 7.11 -35.31
N TRP A 5 -2.56 6.64 -35.35
CA TRP A 5 -2.17 5.56 -36.26
C TRP A 5 -2.55 4.22 -35.67
N ALA A 6 -2.99 3.30 -36.52
CA ALA A 6 -3.52 2.00 -36.13
C ALA A 6 -2.89 0.90 -36.98
N VAL A 7 -2.52 -0.20 -36.34
CA VAL A 7 -2.34 -1.48 -37.04
C VAL A 7 -3.66 -2.23 -36.99
N ARG A 8 -4.15 -2.63 -38.16
CA ARG A 8 -5.32 -3.50 -38.30
C ARG A 8 -4.89 -4.96 -38.31
N VAL A 9 -5.48 -5.76 -37.43
CA VAL A 9 -5.26 -7.21 -37.36
C VAL A 9 -6.57 -7.94 -37.18
N GLN A 10 -6.61 -9.22 -37.57
CA GLN A 10 -7.75 -10.07 -37.23
C GLN A 10 -7.79 -10.28 -35.71
N LYS A 11 -8.99 -10.33 -35.13
CA LYS A 11 -9.17 -10.39 -33.67
C LYS A 11 -8.39 -11.53 -33.00
N PHE A 12 -8.27 -12.70 -33.64
CA PHE A 12 -7.54 -13.84 -33.07
C PHE A 12 -6.02 -13.64 -33.03
N GLU A 13 -5.47 -12.73 -33.86
CA GLU A 13 -4.04 -12.36 -33.86
C GLU A 13 -3.75 -11.17 -32.94
N GLY A 14 -4.80 -10.55 -32.39
CA GLY A 14 -4.72 -9.29 -31.65
C GLY A 14 -3.73 -9.31 -30.49
N GLU A 15 -3.73 -10.39 -29.69
CA GLU A 15 -2.83 -10.50 -28.55
C GLU A 15 -1.37 -10.62 -28.96
N ASN A 16 -1.08 -11.48 -29.94
CA ASN A 16 0.27 -11.67 -30.46
C ASN A 16 0.82 -10.36 -31.00
N ARG A 17 0.03 -9.66 -31.85
CA ARG A 17 0.43 -8.36 -32.38
C ARG A 17 0.63 -7.33 -31.28
N ARG A 18 -0.23 -7.30 -30.24
CA ARG A 18 -0.08 -6.37 -29.12
C ARG A 18 1.24 -6.59 -28.38
N GLN A 19 1.63 -7.84 -28.13
CA GLN A 19 2.89 -8.18 -27.46
C GLN A 19 4.11 -7.77 -28.31
N GLU A 20 4.07 -7.99 -29.62
CA GLU A 20 5.12 -7.50 -30.55
C GLU A 20 5.29 -5.98 -30.48
N LEU A 21 4.17 -5.24 -30.52
CA LEU A 21 4.17 -3.78 -30.46
C LEU A 21 4.65 -3.26 -29.11
N ILE A 22 4.40 -3.99 -28.01
CA ILE A 22 4.93 -3.68 -26.68
C ILE A 22 6.44 -3.90 -26.63
N ALA A 23 6.92 -5.03 -27.15
CA ALA A 23 8.35 -5.35 -27.19
C ALA A 23 9.15 -4.38 -28.07
N GLY A 24 8.52 -3.87 -29.14
CA GLY A 24 9.09 -2.86 -30.03
C GLY A 24 8.92 -1.41 -29.56
N ASP A 25 8.28 -1.16 -28.41
CA ASP A 25 7.95 0.19 -27.88
C ASP A 25 7.17 1.09 -28.87
N THR A 26 6.41 0.47 -29.78
CA THR A 26 5.61 1.16 -30.81
C THR A 26 4.13 1.25 -30.46
N LEU A 27 3.68 0.62 -29.37
CA LEU A 27 2.28 0.68 -28.93
C LEU A 27 1.97 2.03 -28.29
N ASP A 28 0.94 2.75 -28.78
CA ASP A 28 0.45 3.95 -28.10
C ASP A 28 -0.47 3.55 -26.94
N ARG A 29 0.10 3.58 -25.72
CA ARG A 29 -0.60 3.22 -24.47
C ARG A 29 -1.57 4.30 -23.99
N THR A 30 -1.65 5.45 -24.66
CA THR A 30 -2.59 6.52 -24.31
C THR A 30 -3.96 6.35 -24.98
N LEU A 31 -4.08 5.39 -25.90
CA LEU A 31 -5.29 5.13 -26.68
C LEU A 31 -5.80 3.70 -26.44
N ARG A 32 -7.12 3.52 -26.41
CA ARG A 32 -7.74 2.18 -26.28
C ARG A 32 -7.82 1.47 -27.64
N PRO A 33 -7.34 0.23 -27.78
CA PRO A 33 -7.63 -0.59 -28.95
C PRO A 33 -9.13 -0.71 -29.21
N ARG A 34 -9.52 -0.70 -30.48
CA ARG A 34 -10.92 -0.65 -30.90
C ARG A 34 -11.24 -1.80 -31.84
N ALA A 35 -12.28 -2.56 -31.55
CA ALA A 35 -12.78 -3.59 -32.46
C ALA A 35 -13.58 -2.97 -33.61
N GLU A 36 -13.40 -3.48 -34.82
CA GLU A 36 -14.16 -3.06 -36.01
C GLU A 36 -14.46 -4.29 -36.87
N GLY A 37 -15.71 -4.78 -36.80
CA GLY A 37 -16.09 -6.02 -37.50
C GLY A 37 -15.31 -7.24 -37.00
N SER A 38 -14.65 -7.96 -37.91
CA SER A 38 -13.74 -9.08 -37.62
C SER A 38 -12.36 -8.65 -37.13
N ASP A 39 -12.07 -7.35 -37.21
CA ASP A 39 -10.73 -6.82 -37.01
C ASP A 39 -10.61 -6.09 -35.67
N LEU A 40 -9.37 -5.88 -35.28
CA LEU A 40 -8.94 -5.10 -34.14
C LEU A 40 -7.96 -4.04 -34.64
N LEU A 41 -8.23 -2.79 -34.27
CA LEU A 41 -7.34 -1.65 -34.48
C LEU A 41 -6.54 -1.44 -33.21
N ILE A 42 -5.22 -1.56 -33.32
CA ILE A 42 -4.29 -1.37 -32.21
C ILE A 42 -3.54 -0.04 -32.44
N PRO A 43 -3.64 0.93 -31.52
CA PRO A 43 -3.02 2.24 -31.70
C PRO A 43 -1.50 2.16 -31.56
N VAL A 44 -0.77 2.82 -32.45
CA VAL A 44 0.69 2.82 -32.49
C VAL A 44 1.27 4.23 -32.53
N THR A 45 2.48 4.38 -32.01
CA THR A 45 3.27 5.61 -32.09
C THR A 45 3.92 5.71 -33.47
N GLY A 46 3.71 6.83 -34.16
CA GLY A 46 4.22 7.04 -35.52
C GLY A 46 3.44 6.25 -36.59
N SER A 47 3.98 6.21 -37.81
CA SER A 47 3.30 5.67 -39.02
C SER A 47 4.11 4.56 -39.70
N PRO A 48 4.38 3.42 -39.04
CA PRO A 48 5.07 2.30 -39.67
C PRO A 48 4.30 1.75 -40.90
N PRO A 49 4.97 1.09 -41.86
CA PRO A 49 4.30 0.51 -43.02
C PRO A 49 3.15 -0.43 -42.62
N GLY A 50 1.99 -0.28 -43.27
CA GLY A 50 0.79 -1.06 -42.96
C GLY A 50 -0.10 -0.48 -41.87
N THR A 51 0.15 0.76 -41.41
CA THR A 51 -0.77 1.48 -40.53
C THR A 51 -1.77 2.35 -41.28
N GLU A 52 -2.95 2.54 -40.69
CA GLU A 52 -3.99 3.45 -41.14
C GLU A 52 -4.39 4.46 -40.07
N ARG A 53 -5.10 5.52 -40.45
CA ARG A 53 -5.66 6.49 -39.49
C ARG A 53 -6.96 5.95 -38.93
N ALA A 54 -7.11 5.99 -37.61
CA ALA A 54 -8.33 5.60 -36.93
C ALA A 54 -8.62 6.50 -35.72
N LEU A 55 -9.90 6.56 -35.34
CA LEU A 55 -10.34 7.23 -34.13
C LEU A 55 -10.33 6.26 -32.96
N PHE A 56 -9.70 6.70 -31.87
CA PHE A 56 -9.58 5.96 -30.63
C PHE A 56 -10.15 6.75 -29.44
N GLU A 57 -10.55 6.01 -28.41
CA GLU A 57 -10.81 6.59 -27.10
C GLU A 57 -9.49 6.83 -26.38
N GLU A 58 -9.30 8.01 -25.81
CA GLU A 58 -8.16 8.28 -24.96
C GLU A 58 -8.33 7.57 -23.62
N ILE A 59 -7.26 6.90 -23.19
CA ILE A 59 -7.15 6.39 -21.83
C ILE A 59 -6.90 7.58 -20.93
N GLN A 60 -7.97 8.10 -20.33
CA GLN A 60 -7.86 9.08 -19.26
C GLN A 60 -7.38 8.36 -18.00
N ALA A 61 -6.08 8.49 -17.70
CA ALA A 61 -5.56 8.08 -16.40
C ALA A 61 -6.18 8.98 -15.34
N PRO A 62 -6.74 8.42 -14.26
CA PRO A 62 -7.27 9.24 -13.19
C PRO A 62 -6.13 10.03 -12.53
N PRO A 63 -6.40 11.23 -11.98
CA PRO A 63 -5.36 12.05 -11.37
C PRO A 63 -4.67 11.29 -10.23
N PRO A 64 -3.38 11.54 -9.95
CA PRO A 64 -2.69 10.86 -8.86
C PRO A 64 -3.39 11.12 -7.54
N LEU A 65 -3.38 10.12 -6.65
CA LEU A 65 -3.90 10.30 -5.29
C LEU A 65 -3.02 11.30 -4.53
N PRO A 66 -3.61 12.06 -3.57
CA PRO A 66 -2.84 12.94 -2.68
C PRO A 66 -1.70 12.20 -1.99
N ARG A 67 -0.65 12.91 -1.57
CA ARG A 67 0.45 12.30 -0.80
C ARG A 67 -0.06 11.79 0.55
N HIS A 68 0.28 10.55 0.89
CA HIS A 68 -0.13 9.95 2.13
C HIS A 68 0.77 8.78 2.55
N GLU A 69 0.65 8.37 3.80
CA GLU A 69 1.19 7.12 4.34
C GLU A 69 0.04 6.15 4.60
N GLN A 70 0.26 4.85 4.38
CA GLN A 70 -0.73 3.82 4.71
C GLN A 70 -0.18 2.89 5.79
N VAL A 71 -0.99 2.67 6.81
CA VAL A 71 -0.73 1.77 7.93
C VAL A 71 -1.96 0.90 8.14
N GLY A 72 -1.88 -0.39 7.77
CA GLY A 72 -3.04 -1.28 7.75
C GLY A 72 -4.18 -0.74 6.89
N GLY A 73 -5.38 -0.69 7.47
CA GLY A 73 -6.57 -0.12 6.83
C GLY A 73 -6.71 1.39 7.00
N ILE A 74 -5.70 2.08 7.55
CA ILE A 74 -5.71 3.53 7.78
C ILE A 74 -4.73 4.22 6.83
N VAL A 75 -5.16 5.33 6.24
CA VAL A 75 -4.32 6.26 5.47
C VAL A 75 -4.14 7.55 6.27
N ILE A 76 -2.94 8.13 6.24
CA ILE A 76 -2.58 9.37 6.93
C ILE A 76 -2.10 10.40 5.89
N MET A 77 -2.82 11.51 5.78
CA MET A 77 -2.52 12.66 4.93
C MET A 77 -1.91 13.80 5.74
N GLN A 78 -1.05 14.59 5.09
CA GLN A 78 -0.45 15.81 5.66
C GLN A 78 -1.21 17.08 5.26
N GLU A 79 -2.17 16.96 4.36
CA GLU A 79 -3.01 18.06 3.89
C GLU A 79 -4.45 17.82 4.32
N ASN A 80 -5.14 18.88 4.74
CA ASN A 80 -6.54 18.83 5.11
C ASN A 80 -7.42 18.89 3.85
N ASP A 81 -7.39 17.82 3.06
CA ASP A 81 -8.13 17.66 1.80
C ASP A 81 -9.15 16.52 1.92
N VAL A 82 -10.39 16.89 2.24
CA VAL A 82 -11.51 15.95 2.37
C VAL A 82 -11.85 15.29 1.03
N SER A 83 -11.77 16.02 -0.08
CA SER A 83 -12.11 15.48 -1.40
C SER A 83 -11.10 14.42 -1.85
N GLY A 84 -9.81 14.71 -1.65
CA GLY A 84 -8.74 13.75 -1.87
C GLY A 84 -8.84 12.52 -0.97
N ALA A 85 -9.24 12.70 0.30
CA ALA A 85 -9.48 11.60 1.23
C ALA A 85 -10.61 10.66 0.76
N GLU A 86 -11.73 11.19 0.27
CA GLU A 86 -12.81 10.40 -0.31
C GLU A 86 -12.35 9.61 -1.55
N GLU A 87 -11.51 10.22 -2.38
CA GLU A 87 -10.98 9.57 -3.58
C GLU A 87 -10.03 8.41 -3.21
N ILE A 88 -9.23 8.57 -2.15
CA ILE A 88 -8.39 7.49 -1.61
C ILE A 88 -9.27 6.30 -1.19
N LEU A 89 -10.35 6.52 -0.45
CA LEU A 89 -11.26 5.43 -0.03
C LEU A 89 -11.89 4.72 -1.22
N LYS A 90 -12.35 5.48 -2.23
CA LYS A 90 -12.95 4.91 -3.45
C LYS A 90 -11.95 4.03 -4.21
N ARG A 91 -10.68 4.42 -4.27
CA ARG A 91 -9.65 3.70 -5.03
C ARG A 91 -8.92 2.61 -4.23
N ARG A 92 -9.05 2.60 -2.89
CA ARG A 92 -8.39 1.63 -2.01
C ARG A 92 -9.41 0.89 -1.14
N PRO A 93 -9.98 -0.22 -1.64
CA PRO A 93 -11.00 -0.97 -0.90
C PRO A 93 -10.54 -1.52 0.45
N SER A 94 -9.23 -1.71 0.66
CA SER A 94 -8.65 -2.14 1.94
C SER A 94 -8.59 -1.03 3.00
N THR A 95 -8.81 0.23 2.61
CA THR A 95 -8.75 1.39 3.50
C THR A 95 -10.15 1.67 4.04
N HIS A 96 -10.27 1.72 5.36
CA HIS A 96 -11.53 2.06 6.04
C HIS A 96 -11.53 3.49 6.61
N THR A 97 -10.34 4.10 6.81
CA THR A 97 -10.21 5.43 7.41
C THR A 97 -9.11 6.24 6.74
N VAL A 98 -9.37 7.52 6.51
CA VAL A 98 -8.36 8.50 6.13
C VAL A 98 -8.28 9.57 7.21
N LEU A 99 -7.08 9.74 7.76
CA LEU A 99 -6.76 10.69 8.82
C LEU A 99 -5.93 11.83 8.25
N TYR A 100 -6.11 13.01 8.81
CA TYR A 100 -5.22 14.16 8.70
C TYR A 100 -4.37 14.25 9.97
N SER A 101 -3.09 14.56 9.81
CA SER A 101 -2.19 14.94 10.90
C SER A 101 -1.43 16.20 10.50
N ASP A 102 -1.42 17.20 11.36
CA ASP A 102 -0.62 18.44 11.19
C ASP A 102 0.89 18.22 11.39
N GLY A 103 1.28 16.99 11.74
CA GLY A 103 2.67 16.58 11.88
C GLY A 103 3.28 16.87 13.25
N ALA A 104 2.55 17.51 14.16
CA ALA A 104 3.04 17.74 15.53
C ALA A 104 3.16 16.40 16.27
N VAL A 105 4.39 16.06 16.68
CA VAL A 105 4.67 14.94 17.57
C VAL A 105 4.89 15.51 18.96
N GLU A 106 3.96 15.26 19.85
CA GLU A 106 3.90 15.93 21.16
C GLU A 106 4.01 14.94 22.32
N GLY A 107 4.31 15.51 23.49
CA GLY A 107 4.28 14.80 24.76
C GLY A 107 5.42 13.80 24.99
N GLU A 108 5.42 13.24 26.19
CA GLU A 108 6.42 12.29 26.67
C GLU A 108 6.42 10.97 25.89
N PHE A 109 5.28 10.59 25.32
CA PHE A 109 5.09 9.35 24.54
C PHE A 109 5.15 9.56 23.03
N ARG A 110 5.42 10.79 22.56
CA ARG A 110 5.65 11.13 21.14
C ARG A 110 4.48 10.68 20.25
N THR A 111 3.25 10.90 20.69
CA THR A 111 2.05 10.58 19.92
C THR A 111 1.68 11.73 18.99
N LYS A 112 0.91 11.42 17.95
CA LYS A 112 0.36 12.40 17.01
C LYS A 112 -1.13 12.57 17.25
N SER A 113 -1.63 13.79 17.07
CA SER A 113 -3.05 14.06 16.95
C SER A 113 -3.52 13.75 15.53
N PHE A 114 -4.76 13.29 15.42
CA PHE A 114 -5.37 12.96 14.13
C PHE A 114 -6.80 13.48 14.08
N THR A 115 -7.19 13.97 12.90
CA THR A 115 -8.59 14.27 12.56
C THR A 115 -9.03 13.33 11.45
N THR A 116 -10.23 12.76 11.56
CA THR A 116 -10.76 11.92 10.47
C THR A 116 -11.23 12.82 9.32
N LEU A 117 -10.68 12.61 8.12
CA LEU A 117 -11.13 13.29 6.89
C LEU A 117 -12.25 12.51 6.21
N ALA A 118 -12.15 11.18 6.17
CA ALA A 118 -13.13 10.32 5.52
C ALA A 118 -13.14 8.90 6.12
N GLY A 119 -14.28 8.21 6.00
CA GLY A 119 -14.43 6.81 6.40
C GLY A 119 -14.81 6.64 7.87
N VAL A 120 -14.46 5.49 8.46
CA VAL A 120 -14.79 5.15 9.85
C VAL A 120 -13.90 5.95 10.81
N PRO A 121 -14.44 6.71 11.79
CA PRO A 121 -13.62 7.43 12.76
C PRO A 121 -12.88 6.46 13.71
N THR A 122 -11.62 6.16 13.42
CA THR A 122 -10.75 5.32 14.25
C THR A 122 -9.28 5.59 13.97
N THR A 123 -8.44 5.48 15.00
CA THR A 123 -6.96 5.46 14.90
C THR A 123 -6.40 4.05 15.08
N ARG A 124 -7.28 3.08 15.34
CA ARG A 124 -6.96 1.68 15.60
C ARG A 124 -7.12 0.83 14.34
N THR A 125 -6.15 -0.02 14.06
CA THR A 125 -6.16 -0.93 12.91
C THR A 125 -5.34 -2.19 13.18
N THR A 126 -5.53 -3.21 12.35
CA THR A 126 -4.75 -4.45 12.40
C THR A 126 -3.93 -4.60 11.13
N ILE A 127 -2.69 -5.02 11.29
CA ILE A 127 -1.73 -5.24 10.22
C ILE A 127 -1.34 -6.72 10.22
N SER A 128 -1.26 -7.31 9.03
CA SER A 128 -0.65 -8.63 8.86
C SER A 128 0.78 -8.44 8.41
N GLU A 129 1.73 -8.97 9.16
CA GLU A 129 3.15 -8.84 8.90
C GLU A 129 3.85 -10.19 9.11
N TYR A 130 4.39 -10.76 8.03
CA TYR A 130 5.13 -12.03 8.03
C TYR A 130 4.46 -13.18 8.82
N GLY A 131 3.13 -13.29 8.69
CA GLY A 131 2.34 -14.34 9.36
C GLY A 131 1.78 -13.93 10.73
N HIS A 132 2.24 -12.82 11.31
CA HIS A 132 1.73 -12.28 12.56
C HIS A 132 0.67 -11.21 12.33
N ARG A 133 -0.24 -11.05 13.29
CA ARG A 133 -1.24 -9.98 13.32
C ARG A 133 -0.94 -8.98 14.42
N LEU A 134 -0.78 -7.72 14.05
CA LEU A 134 -0.46 -6.64 14.97
C LEU A 134 -1.61 -5.63 14.99
N THR A 135 -2.32 -5.55 16.10
CA THR A 135 -3.25 -4.48 16.41
C THR A 135 -2.48 -3.29 16.97
N ILE A 136 -2.74 -2.13 16.39
CA ILE A 136 -2.10 -0.88 16.77
C ILE A 136 -3.14 0.22 16.92
N ASP A 137 -2.79 1.27 17.65
CA ASP A 137 -3.53 2.53 17.66
C ASP A 137 -2.55 3.68 17.47
N LEU A 138 -2.68 4.37 16.33
CA LEU A 138 -1.79 5.43 15.89
C LEU A 138 -1.78 6.63 16.84
N SER A 139 -2.88 6.87 17.57
CA SER A 139 -2.97 7.95 18.56
C SER A 139 -2.31 7.60 19.88
N GLN A 140 -2.08 6.31 20.13
CA GLN A 140 -1.64 5.80 21.43
C GLN A 140 -0.19 5.35 21.43
N ALA A 141 0.29 4.78 20.32
CA ALA A 141 1.64 4.22 20.24
C ALA A 141 2.25 4.39 18.85
N TYR A 142 3.57 4.61 18.83
CA TYR A 142 4.32 4.65 17.59
C TYR A 142 4.38 3.27 16.93
N PHE A 143 4.19 3.22 15.62
CA PHE A 143 4.40 2.04 14.80
C PHE A 143 4.90 2.44 13.42
N SER A 144 5.79 1.61 12.83
CA SER A 144 6.20 1.76 11.43
C SER A 144 6.16 0.43 10.69
N SER A 145 5.36 0.39 9.63
CA SER A 145 5.31 -0.72 8.67
C SER A 145 6.59 -0.83 7.85
N ARG A 146 7.36 0.26 7.71
CA ARG A 146 8.63 0.27 6.95
C ARG A 146 9.75 -0.56 7.58
N LEU A 147 9.63 -0.85 8.88
CA LEU A 147 10.60 -1.66 9.62
C LEU A 147 10.33 -3.17 9.53
N ALA A 148 9.33 -3.61 8.77
CA ALA A 148 8.98 -5.02 8.64
C ALA A 148 10.15 -5.87 8.13
N THR A 149 10.89 -5.38 7.12
CA THR A 149 12.06 -6.07 6.57
C THR A 149 13.21 -6.15 7.57
N GLU A 150 13.40 -5.10 8.37
CA GLU A 150 14.43 -5.06 9.42
C GLU A 150 14.12 -6.05 10.55
N ARG A 151 12.84 -6.17 10.93
CA ARG A 151 12.40 -7.19 11.88
C ARG A 151 12.71 -8.60 11.39
N GLN A 152 12.49 -8.89 10.11
CA GLN A 152 12.86 -10.19 9.53
C GLN A 152 14.37 -10.41 9.44
N ARG A 153 15.14 -9.35 9.15
CA ARG A 153 16.61 -9.42 9.16
C ARG A 153 17.12 -9.82 10.54
N ILE A 154 16.59 -9.21 11.59
CA ILE A 154 16.95 -9.53 12.99
C ILE A 154 16.47 -10.94 13.36
N ARG A 155 15.22 -11.31 13.05
CA ARG A 155 14.69 -12.67 13.27
C ARG A 155 15.58 -13.75 12.64
N SER A 156 16.12 -13.48 11.46
CA SER A 156 17.00 -14.42 10.76
C SER A 156 18.37 -14.57 11.41
N ALA A 157 18.82 -13.56 12.16
CA ALA A 157 20.09 -13.57 12.88
C ALA A 157 19.98 -14.18 14.28
N VAL A 158 18.79 -14.16 14.88
CA VAL A 158 18.51 -14.79 16.19
C VAL A 158 18.63 -16.31 16.10
N GLN A 159 19.43 -16.88 16.99
CA GLN A 159 19.59 -18.31 17.18
C GLN A 159 18.51 -18.88 18.10
N GLU A 160 18.24 -20.17 17.94
CA GLU A 160 17.26 -20.89 18.75
C GLU A 160 17.66 -20.88 20.24
N GLY A 161 16.72 -20.54 21.11
CA GLY A 161 16.91 -20.51 22.56
C GLY A 161 17.55 -19.24 23.12
N GLU A 162 17.75 -18.19 22.30
CA GLU A 162 18.30 -16.92 22.80
C GLU A 162 17.39 -16.23 23.83
N VAL A 163 18.03 -15.48 24.74
CA VAL A 163 17.36 -14.61 25.71
C VAL A 163 17.48 -13.18 25.21
N ILE A 164 16.36 -12.54 24.90
CA ILE A 164 16.31 -11.26 24.19
C ILE A 164 15.78 -10.17 25.12
N CYS A 165 16.35 -8.97 25.03
CA CYS A 165 15.83 -7.77 25.69
C CYS A 165 15.49 -6.73 24.63
N ASP A 166 14.20 -6.45 24.45
CA ASP A 166 13.70 -5.32 23.67
C ASP A 166 13.37 -4.16 24.61
N MET A 167 14.28 -3.18 24.64
CA MET A 167 14.19 -2.03 25.55
C MET A 167 13.07 -1.04 25.20
N PHE A 168 12.57 -1.06 23.94
CA PHE A 168 11.62 -0.09 23.41
C PHE A 168 10.60 -0.77 22.48
N CYS A 169 9.89 -1.75 23.03
CA CYS A 169 9.14 -2.70 22.22
C CYS A 169 7.89 -2.12 21.56
N GLY A 170 7.41 -0.94 22.00
CA GLY A 170 6.15 -0.39 21.56
C GLY A 170 5.01 -1.41 21.69
N VAL A 171 4.27 -1.60 20.60
CA VAL A 171 3.16 -2.56 20.49
C VAL A 171 3.60 -4.02 20.28
N GLY A 172 4.90 -4.30 20.37
CA GLY A 172 5.46 -5.64 20.32
C GLY A 172 5.84 -6.25 18.98
N PRO A 173 6.11 -5.49 17.89
CA PRO A 173 6.38 -6.12 16.60
C PRO A 173 7.68 -6.92 16.58
N PHE A 174 8.69 -6.54 17.37
CA PHE A 174 9.91 -7.34 17.56
C PHE A 174 9.67 -8.56 18.44
N PRO A 175 9.16 -8.45 19.69
CA PRO A 175 8.92 -9.59 20.54
C PRO A 175 8.10 -10.69 19.85
N ILE A 176 7.05 -10.31 19.13
CA ILE A 176 6.19 -11.25 18.40
C ILE A 176 6.93 -11.92 17.25
N ALA A 177 7.70 -11.16 16.46
CA ALA A 177 8.47 -11.73 15.34
C ALA A 177 9.58 -12.68 15.81
N LEU A 178 10.14 -12.44 17.00
CA LEU A 178 11.27 -13.20 17.55
C LEU A 178 10.85 -14.37 18.44
N ALA A 179 9.58 -14.40 18.87
CA ALA A 179 9.04 -15.34 19.86
C ALA A 179 9.29 -16.81 19.53
N GLU A 180 9.14 -17.20 18.26
CA GLU A 180 9.29 -18.60 17.84
C GLU A 180 10.72 -19.15 17.98
N ARG A 181 11.72 -18.27 18.11
CA ARG A 181 13.15 -18.64 18.21
C ARG A 181 13.74 -18.37 19.60
N ALA A 182 13.14 -17.45 20.34
CA ALA A 182 13.66 -17.03 21.63
C ALA A 182 13.22 -18.00 22.73
N SER A 183 14.11 -18.30 23.67
CA SER A 183 13.70 -19.00 24.90
C SER A 183 12.92 -18.06 25.82
N TRP A 184 13.28 -16.78 25.85
CA TRP A 184 12.64 -15.77 26.68
C TRP A 184 12.89 -14.37 26.13
N ILE A 185 11.89 -13.49 26.23
CA ILE A 185 11.97 -12.10 25.78
C ILE A 185 11.53 -11.16 26.90
N LEU A 186 12.41 -10.23 27.30
CA LEU A 186 12.04 -9.05 28.07
C LEU A 186 11.59 -7.96 27.10
N ALA A 187 10.29 -7.70 27.05
CA ALA A 187 9.71 -6.60 26.27
C ALA A 187 9.37 -5.43 27.20
N CYS A 188 10.08 -4.32 27.04
CA CYS A 188 9.91 -3.12 27.84
C CYS A 188 9.48 -1.94 26.97
N ASP A 189 8.53 -1.16 27.48
CA ASP A 189 8.20 0.16 26.94
C ASP A 189 7.74 1.06 28.08
N LYS A 190 8.04 2.35 27.96
CA LYS A 190 7.61 3.37 28.92
C LYS A 190 6.14 3.74 28.74
N ASN A 191 5.61 3.63 27.53
CA ASN A 191 4.25 3.99 27.20
C ASN A 191 3.27 2.87 27.64
N PRO A 192 2.40 3.12 28.64
CA PRO A 192 1.47 2.10 29.14
C PRO A 192 0.44 1.67 28.09
N SER A 193 0.04 2.56 27.17
CA SER A 193 -0.86 2.21 26.07
C SER A 193 -0.21 1.26 25.08
N ALA A 194 1.10 1.42 24.85
CA ALA A 194 1.87 0.49 24.02
C ALA A 194 1.94 -0.90 24.66
N ILE A 195 2.15 -0.97 25.99
CA ILE A 195 2.12 -2.24 26.75
C ILE A 195 0.74 -2.90 26.72
N HIS A 196 -0.35 -2.13 26.75
CA HIS A 196 -1.70 -2.67 26.58
C HIS A 196 -1.88 -3.32 25.21
N LEU A 197 -1.50 -2.63 24.14
CA LEU A 197 -1.53 -3.16 22.77
C LEU A 197 -0.60 -4.36 22.58
N LEU A 198 0.60 -4.35 23.19
CA LEU A 198 1.50 -5.50 23.22
C LEU A 198 0.79 -6.73 23.79
N ARG A 199 0.12 -6.61 24.94
CA ARG A 199 -0.60 -7.75 25.55
C ARG A 199 -1.69 -8.30 24.65
N GLU A 200 -2.47 -7.44 24.00
CA GLU A 200 -3.47 -7.87 23.02
C GLU A 200 -2.82 -8.61 21.84
N ASN A 201 -1.67 -8.12 21.37
CA ASN A 201 -0.94 -8.72 20.26
C ASN A 201 -0.32 -10.06 20.66
N LEU A 202 0.21 -10.21 21.86
CA LEU A 202 0.69 -11.49 22.39
C LEU A 202 -0.44 -12.53 22.41
N LEU A 203 -1.60 -12.16 22.94
CA LEU A 203 -2.80 -13.02 22.95
C LEU A 203 -3.23 -13.42 21.54
N THR A 204 -3.23 -12.46 20.60
CA THR A 204 -3.62 -12.69 19.20
C THR A 204 -2.68 -13.64 18.47
N ASN A 205 -1.38 -13.63 18.81
CA ASN A 205 -0.35 -14.45 18.16
C ASN A 205 0.04 -15.69 18.97
N HIS A 206 -0.67 -16.00 20.06
CA HIS A 206 -0.39 -17.14 20.94
C HIS A 206 1.08 -17.19 21.42
N THR A 207 1.62 -16.02 21.76
CA THR A 207 2.99 -15.80 22.24
C THR A 207 3.02 -15.56 23.74
#